data_AF-A0AAN6JXH4-F1
#
_entry.id   AF-A0AAN6JXH4-F1
#
_cell.length_a   1.000
_cell.length_b   1.000
_cell.length_c   1.000
_cell.angle_alpha   90.00
_cell.angle_beta   90.00
_cell.angle_gamma   90.00
#
_symmetry.space_group_name_H-M   'P 1'
#
loop_
_entity.id
_entity.type
_entity.pdbx_description
1 polymer ?
#
loop_
_entity_poly.entity_id
_entity_poly.type
_entity_poly.pdbx_seq_one_letter_code
_entity_poly.pdbx_strand_id
1 'polypeptide(L)'
;ITALSKSPNKHNRLYVIAAPLSEEVSKDIESGKIGPRDDFKARARILADEHGWDVTDARKIWCFGPDTNGANLLVDQTKAVQYLNEIKDSVVSGFQWATKEGPVAEEPMRSVRFNIMDVTLHADAIHRGGGQ
;
A
#
# COMPACT_ATOMS: atom_id res chain seq x y z
N ILE A 1 2.51 11.46 11.35
CA ILE A 1 1.06 11.68 11.57
C ILE A 1 0.32 10.47 11.02
N THR A 2 -0.67 9.94 11.75
CA THR A 2 -1.53 8.85 11.27
C THR A 2 -2.83 9.45 10.72
N ALA A 3 -3.14 9.17 9.46
CA ALA A 3 -4.40 9.58 8.83
C ALA A 3 -5.48 8.53 9.08
N LEU A 4 -6.72 8.98 9.29
CA LEU A 4 -7.90 8.14 9.47
C LEU A 4 -8.91 8.45 8.36
N SER A 5 -9.38 7.42 7.66
CA SER A 5 -10.56 7.49 6.80
C SER A 5 -11.70 6.64 7.35
N LYS A 6 -12.95 7.04 7.09
CA LYS A 6 -14.16 6.30 7.45
C LYS A 6 -15.00 6.06 6.20
N SER A 7 -15.59 4.88 6.10
CA SER A 7 -16.57 4.61 5.05
C SER A 7 -17.81 5.50 5.20
N PRO A 8 -18.58 5.74 4.12
CA PRO A 8 -19.84 6.49 4.17
C PRO A 8 -20.85 5.96 5.19
N ASN A 9 -20.92 4.63 5.36
CA ASN A 9 -21.78 3.98 6.36
C ASN A 9 -21.20 4.02 7.80
N LYS A 10 -19.98 4.57 7.98
CA LYS A 10 -19.27 4.73 9.26
C LYS A 10 -18.89 3.43 9.97
N HIS A 11 -19.05 2.28 9.33
CA HIS A 11 -18.71 0.98 9.92
C HIS A 11 -17.24 0.61 9.75
N ASN A 12 -16.58 1.09 8.69
CA ASN A 12 -15.19 0.76 8.40
C ASN A 12 -14.28 1.96 8.65
N ARG A 13 -13.06 1.68 9.11
CA ARG A 13 -12.03 2.68 9.40
C ARG A 13 -10.69 2.19 8.90
N LEU A 14 -9.97 3.03 8.18
CA LEU A 14 -8.62 2.75 7.70
C LEU A 14 -7.65 3.75 8.32
N TYR A 15 -6.58 3.25 8.95
CA TYR A 15 -5.51 4.06 9.53
C TYR A 15 -4.24 3.89 8.71
N VAL A 16 -3.73 4.98 8.14
CA VAL A 16 -2.58 4.96 7.21
C VAL A 16 -1.53 5.96 7.63
N ILE A 17 -0.26 5.58 7.48
CA ILE A 17 0.90 6.48 7.59
C ILE A 17 1.60 6.50 6.24
N ALA A 18 1.94 7.68 5.75
CA ALA A 18 2.85 7.85 4.62
C ALA A 18 4.26 8.14 5.13
N ALA A 19 5.26 7.54 4.48
CA ALA A 19 6.67 7.77 4.70
C ALA A 19 7.40 7.89 3.36
N PRO A 20 8.46 8.68 3.25
CA PRO A 20 9.26 8.74 2.04
C PRO A 20 9.94 7.38 1.78
N LEU A 21 9.97 6.97 0.51
CA LEU A 21 10.90 5.95 0.05
C LEU A 21 12.29 6.56 -0.13
N SER A 22 13.34 5.77 0.10
CA SER A 22 14.68 6.18 -0.27
C SER A 22 14.80 6.26 -1.80
N GLU A 23 15.65 7.17 -2.27
CA GLU A 23 15.83 7.39 -3.70
C GLU A 23 16.41 6.15 -4.40
N GLU A 24 17.23 5.36 -3.69
CA GLU A 24 17.77 4.11 -4.20
C GLU A 24 16.68 3.08 -4.48
N VAL A 25 15.70 2.92 -3.57
CA VAL A 25 14.57 2.01 -3.78
C VAL A 25 13.74 2.45 -4.97
N SER A 26 13.45 3.76 -5.08
CA SER A 26 12.66 4.28 -6.19
C SER A 26 13.31 4.02 -7.55
N LYS A 27 14.64 4.21 -7.66
CA LYS A 27 15.39 3.91 -8.89
C LYS A 27 15.43 2.42 -9.21
N ASP A 28 15.55 1.56 -8.20
CA ASP A 28 15.52 0.11 -8.40
C ASP A 28 14.14 -0.37 -8.88
N ILE A 29 13.06 0.29 -8.45
CA ILE A 29 11.71 0.03 -8.96
C ILE A 29 11.58 0.50 -10.42
N GLU A 30 12.00 1.73 -10.72
CA GLU A 30 11.89 2.33 -12.05
C GLU A 30 12.74 1.61 -13.11
N SER A 31 13.89 1.08 -12.71
CA SER A 31 14.74 0.25 -13.58
C SER A 31 14.22 -1.18 -13.76
N GLY A 32 13.21 -1.59 -13.00
CA GLY A 32 12.63 -2.93 -13.05
C GLY A 32 13.41 -4.00 -12.29
N LYS A 33 14.40 -3.62 -11.47
CA LYS A 33 15.11 -4.54 -10.56
C LYS A 33 14.19 -5.04 -9.44
N ILE A 34 13.27 -4.19 -8.98
CA ILE A 34 12.25 -4.51 -7.99
C ILE A 34 10.88 -4.26 -8.63
N GLY A 35 10.12 -5.33 -8.85
CA GLY A 35 8.84 -5.25 -9.54
C GLY A 35 7.71 -6.00 -8.83
N PRO A 36 6.45 -5.75 -9.24
CA PRO A 36 5.27 -6.44 -8.71
C PRO A 36 5.25 -7.93 -9.11
N ARG A 37 5.88 -8.29 -10.23
CA ARG A 37 5.89 -9.66 -10.79
C ARG A 37 6.93 -10.58 -10.15
N ASP A 38 7.86 -10.02 -9.39
CA ASP A 38 8.88 -10.81 -8.70
C ASP A 38 8.27 -11.66 -7.60
N ASP A 39 8.89 -12.81 -7.34
CA ASP A 39 8.58 -13.60 -6.16
C ASP A 39 8.73 -12.72 -4.90
N PHE A 40 7.69 -12.70 -4.08
CA PHE A 40 7.63 -11.79 -2.93
C PHE A 40 8.73 -12.06 -1.88
N LYS A 41 9.24 -13.29 -1.77
CA LYS A 41 10.34 -13.61 -0.84
C LYS A 41 11.67 -13.13 -1.40
N ALA A 42 11.90 -13.34 -2.70
CA ALA A 42 13.10 -12.84 -3.38
C ALA A 42 13.15 -11.30 -3.33
N ARG A 43 12.04 -10.64 -3.68
CA ARG A 43 11.90 -9.20 -3.58
C ARG A 43 12.12 -8.67 -2.16
N ALA A 44 11.53 -9.32 -1.16
CA ALA A 44 11.72 -8.94 0.23
C ALA A 44 13.18 -9.05 0.69
N ARG A 45 13.92 -10.03 0.13
CA ARG A 45 15.34 -10.20 0.43
C ARG A 45 16.19 -9.09 -0.19
N ILE A 46 15.92 -8.69 -1.44
CA ILE A 46 16.59 -7.54 -2.06
C ILE A 46 16.35 -6.27 -1.23
N LEU A 47 15.09 -5.99 -0.87
CA LEU A 47 14.75 -4.82 -0.05
C LEU A 47 15.42 -4.84 1.33
N ALA A 48 15.57 -6.01 1.95
CA ALA A 48 16.23 -6.14 3.24
C ALA A 48 17.76 -6.01 3.14
N ASP A 49 18.38 -6.77 2.23
CA ASP A 49 19.83 -6.89 2.12
C ASP A 49 20.46 -5.60 1.55
N GLU A 50 19.79 -4.92 0.62
CA GLU A 50 20.33 -3.73 -0.05
C GLU A 50 19.79 -2.41 0.49
N HIS A 51 18.53 -2.41 0.97
CA HIS A 51 17.81 -1.17 1.35
C HIS A 51 17.40 -1.14 2.83
N GLY A 52 17.80 -2.14 3.63
CA GLY A 52 17.60 -2.17 5.08
C GLY A 52 16.14 -2.31 5.52
N TRP A 53 15.25 -2.79 4.63
CA TRP A 53 13.86 -3.03 5.00
C TRP A 53 13.69 -4.18 5.98
N ASP A 54 12.67 -4.07 6.83
CA ASP A 54 12.17 -5.23 7.56
C ASP A 54 11.61 -6.27 6.57
N VAL A 55 12.04 -7.52 6.71
CA VAL A 55 11.67 -8.61 5.80
C VAL A 55 10.17 -8.92 5.88
N THR A 56 9.54 -8.71 7.04
CA THR A 56 8.10 -8.96 7.23
C THR A 56 7.29 -7.93 6.45
N ASP A 57 7.66 -6.64 6.57
CA ASP A 57 7.05 -5.56 5.81
C ASP A 57 7.21 -5.76 4.30
N ALA A 58 8.43 -6.07 3.87
CA ALA A 58 8.75 -6.23 2.45
C ALA A 58 7.98 -7.40 1.80
N ARG A 59 7.60 -8.42 2.58
CA ARG A 59 6.72 -9.51 2.13
C ARG A 59 5.24 -9.14 2.07
N LYS A 60 4.84 -8.06 2.75
CA LYS A 60 3.45 -7.59 2.85
C LYS A 60 3.16 -6.38 1.96
N ILE A 61 3.97 -6.15 0.93
CA ILE A 61 3.66 -5.19 -0.14
C ILE A 61 2.41 -5.69 -0.88
N TRP A 62 1.36 -4.89 -0.90
CA TRP A 62 0.11 -5.18 -1.59
C TRP A 62 0.18 -4.81 -3.07
N CYS A 63 0.73 -3.64 -3.39
CA CYS A 63 0.87 -3.18 -4.76
C CYS A 63 1.92 -2.07 -4.89
N PHE A 64 2.32 -1.84 -6.14
CA PHE A 64 3.15 -0.74 -6.62
C PHE A 64 2.24 0.22 -7.37
N GLY A 65 2.45 1.53 -7.28
CA GLY A 65 1.59 2.51 -7.94
C GLY A 65 2.35 3.75 -8.40
N PRO A 66 1.85 4.49 -9.40
CA PRO A 66 0.66 4.17 -10.21
C PRO A 66 0.90 3.06 -11.25
N ASP A 67 -0.16 2.67 -11.96
CA ASP A 67 -0.18 1.71 -13.09
C ASP A 67 0.52 0.38 -12.80
N THR A 68 0.44 -0.10 -11.57
CA THR A 68 1.06 -1.35 -11.08
C THR A 68 2.59 -1.42 -11.07
N ASN A 69 3.30 -0.41 -11.58
CA ASN A 69 4.76 -0.42 -11.71
C ASN A 69 5.44 0.83 -11.13
N GLY A 70 4.70 1.85 -10.70
CA GLY A 70 5.28 3.08 -10.20
C GLY A 70 5.99 2.93 -8.84
N ALA A 71 6.90 3.87 -8.56
CA ALA A 71 7.72 3.92 -7.35
C ALA A 71 6.97 4.43 -6.11
N ASN A 72 5.75 3.94 -5.89
CA ASN A 72 5.01 4.09 -4.65
C ASN A 72 4.55 2.72 -4.17
N LEU A 73 4.58 2.49 -2.86
CA LEU A 73 4.27 1.18 -2.26
C LEU A 73 3.11 1.27 -1.29
N LEU A 74 2.17 0.33 -1.38
CA LEU A 74 1.18 0.09 -0.33
C LEU A 74 1.58 -1.16 0.45
N VAL A 75 1.77 -1.03 1.77
CA VAL A 75 2.27 -2.10 2.65
C VAL A 75 1.29 -2.35 3.79
N ASP A 76 0.96 -3.61 4.02
CA ASP A 76 0.19 -4.01 5.21
C ASP A 76 1.11 -4.18 6.43
N GLN A 77 0.94 -3.31 7.41
CA GLN A 77 1.60 -3.39 8.72
C GLN A 77 0.61 -3.72 9.85
N THR A 78 -0.60 -4.16 9.51
CA THR A 78 -1.62 -4.50 10.49
C THR A 78 -1.26 -5.79 11.24
N LYS A 79 -1.89 -5.97 12.41
CA LYS A 79 -1.70 -7.15 13.26
C LYS A 79 -3.06 -7.78 13.59
N ALA A 80 -3.24 -9.03 13.14
CA ALA A 80 -4.42 -9.85 13.45
C ALA A 80 -5.78 -9.21 13.11
N VAL A 81 -5.86 -8.44 12.03
CA VAL A 81 -7.11 -7.85 11.54
C VAL A 81 -7.93 -8.91 10.80
N GLN A 82 -9.17 -9.10 11.23
CA GLN A 82 -10.12 -9.99 10.57
C GLN A 82 -10.64 -9.37 9.27
N TYR A 83 -10.96 -10.20 8.27
CA TYR A 83 -11.55 -9.79 6.99
C TYR A 83 -10.69 -8.85 6.13
N LEU A 84 -9.42 -8.60 6.50
CA LEU A 84 -8.54 -7.65 5.81
C LEU A 84 -8.40 -7.94 4.31
N ASN A 85 -8.30 -9.22 3.94
CA ASN A 85 -8.16 -9.63 2.54
C ASN A 85 -9.39 -9.28 1.69
N GLU A 86 -10.57 -9.12 2.30
CA GLU A 86 -11.80 -8.80 1.55
C GLU A 86 -11.83 -7.38 1.02
N ILE A 87 -11.13 -6.45 1.67
CA ILE A 87 -11.05 -5.05 1.23
C ILE A 87 -9.82 -4.79 0.35
N LYS A 88 -8.90 -5.75 0.24
CA LYS A 88 -7.59 -5.56 -0.39
C LYS A 88 -7.71 -4.98 -1.79
N ASP A 89 -8.56 -5.57 -2.64
CA ASP A 89 -8.71 -5.16 -4.03
C ASP A 89 -9.30 -3.74 -4.15
N SER A 90 -10.21 -3.38 -3.24
CA SER A 90 -10.80 -2.03 -3.20
C SER A 90 -9.76 -0.99 -2.79
N VAL A 91 -8.95 -1.30 -1.76
CA VAL A 91 -7.88 -0.40 -1.31
C VAL A 91 -6.79 -0.28 -2.38
N VAL A 92 -6.38 -1.38 -3.01
CA VAL A 92 -5.41 -1.36 -4.11
C VAL A 92 -5.93 -0.50 -5.26
N SER A 93 -7.20 -0.64 -5.64
CA SER A 93 -7.80 0.16 -6.72
C SER A 93 -7.81 1.65 -6.40
N GLY A 94 -8.24 2.01 -5.18
CA GLY A 94 -8.18 3.39 -4.71
C GLY A 94 -6.77 3.95 -4.65
N PHE A 95 -5.79 3.14 -4.25
CA PHE A 95 -4.38 3.51 -4.22
C PHE A 95 -3.81 3.79 -5.62
N GLN A 96 -4.12 2.95 -6.62
CA GLN A 96 -3.69 3.17 -8.00
C GLN A 96 -4.21 4.52 -8.52
N TRP A 97 -5.49 4.81 -8.29
CA TRP A 97 -6.08 6.07 -8.70
C TRP A 97 -5.45 7.27 -7.97
N ALA A 98 -5.35 7.19 -6.64
CA ALA A 98 -4.80 8.28 -5.83
C ALA A 98 -3.34 8.60 -6.17
N THR A 99 -2.51 7.58 -6.44
CA THR A 99 -1.10 7.79 -6.83
C THR A 99 -0.92 8.24 -8.27
N LYS A 100 -1.91 8.02 -9.13
CA LYS A 100 -1.91 8.48 -10.51
C LYS A 100 -2.28 9.96 -10.62
N GLU A 101 -3.33 10.37 -9.92
CA GLU A 101 -3.77 11.77 -9.91
C GLU A 101 -2.92 12.60 -8.97
N GLY A 102 -2.60 12.12 -7.77
CA GLY A 102 -1.86 12.92 -6.79
C GLY A 102 -2.67 14.09 -6.19
N PRO A 103 -2.48 14.42 -4.91
CA PRO A 103 -3.39 15.33 -4.19
C PRO A 103 -3.05 16.82 -4.31
N VAL A 104 -1.88 17.19 -4.83
CA VAL A 104 -1.40 18.59 -4.79
C VAL A 104 -1.70 19.34 -6.08
N ALA A 105 -1.38 18.73 -7.23
CA ALA A 105 -1.42 19.38 -8.53
C ALA A 105 -2.00 18.48 -9.63
N GLU A 106 -2.68 17.39 -9.28
CA GLU A 106 -3.20 16.41 -10.24
C GLU A 106 -2.08 15.80 -11.12
N GLU A 107 -0.91 15.55 -10.51
CA GLU A 107 0.24 14.88 -11.13
C GLU A 107 0.61 13.57 -10.42
N PRO A 108 1.15 12.57 -11.16
CA PRO A 108 1.58 11.29 -10.62
C PRO A 108 2.55 11.43 -9.43
N MET A 109 2.26 10.68 -8.37
CA MET A 109 3.09 10.62 -7.18
C MET A 109 4.36 9.79 -7.43
N ARG A 110 5.43 10.07 -6.67
CA ARG A 110 6.69 9.29 -6.70
C ARG A 110 7.31 9.20 -5.31
N SER A 111 7.98 8.09 -5.02
CA SER A 111 8.83 7.88 -3.84
C SER A 111 8.08 7.94 -2.50
N VAL A 112 6.87 7.35 -2.44
CA VAL A 112 6.10 7.28 -1.19
C VAL A 112 5.72 5.84 -0.82
N ARG A 113 5.97 5.47 0.44
CA ARG A 113 5.48 4.24 1.08
C ARG A 113 4.29 4.57 1.96
N PHE A 114 3.18 3.89 1.72
CA PHE A 114 1.97 3.96 2.52
C PHE A 114 1.82 2.69 3.33
N ASN A 115 1.77 2.84 4.65
CA ASN A 115 1.63 1.75 5.60
C ASN A 115 0.21 1.73 6.15
N ILE A 116 -0.52 0.65 5.93
CA ILE A 116 -1.80 0.38 6.60
C ILE A 116 -1.46 -0.09 8.01
N MET A 117 -1.74 0.76 8.99
CA MET A 117 -1.36 0.51 10.39
C MET A 117 -2.42 -0.29 11.14
N ASP A 118 -3.69 0.03 10.88
CA ASP A 118 -4.83 -0.60 11.51
C ASP A 118 -6.09 -0.48 10.64
N VAL A 119 -7.02 -1.40 10.81
CA VAL A 119 -8.32 -1.37 10.13
C VAL A 119 -9.39 -1.86 11.09
N THR A 120 -10.49 -1.10 11.18
CA THR A 120 -11.73 -1.59 11.78
C THR A 120 -12.69 -1.93 10.66
N LEU A 121 -13.19 -3.17 10.63
CA LEU A 121 -14.12 -3.64 9.63
C LEU A 121 -15.41 -4.13 10.29
N HIS A 122 -16.54 -3.88 9.65
CA HIS A 122 -17.81 -4.51 10.05
C HIS A 122 -17.69 -6.04 9.96
N ALA A 123 -18.55 -6.81 10.65
CA ALA A 123 -18.53 -8.29 10.60
C ALA A 123 -19.22 -8.87 9.35
N ASP A 124 -20.29 -8.23 8.86
CA ASP A 124 -20.98 -8.64 7.63
C ASP A 124 -20.39 -8.01 6.36
N ALA A 125 -20.14 -8.83 5.34
CA ALA A 125 -19.50 -8.43 4.07
C ALA A 125 -20.27 -7.37 3.28
N ILE A 126 -21.60 -7.31 3.41
CA ILE A 126 -22.43 -6.28 2.75
C ILE A 126 -22.06 -4.86 3.21
N HIS A 127 -21.45 -4.72 4.39
CA HIS A 127 -20.95 -3.48 4.94
C HIS A 127 -19.47 -3.26 4.67
N ARG A 128 -18.86 -3.97 3.70
CA ARG A 128 -17.44 -3.82 3.29
C ARG A 128 -17.25 -3.72 1.77
N GLY A 129 -18.32 -3.50 1.01
CA GLY A 129 -18.24 -3.44 -0.46
C GLY A 129 -17.40 -2.26 -0.96
N GLY A 130 -16.78 -2.38 -2.14
CA GLY A 130 -15.79 -1.42 -2.64
C GLY A 130 -16.28 0.01 -2.93
N GLY A 131 -17.59 0.26 -2.91
CA GLY A 131 -18.15 1.62 -2.94
C GLY A 131 -18.16 2.33 -1.58
N GLN A 132 -17.53 1.73 -0.56
CA GLN A 132 -17.49 2.22 0.81
C GLN A 132 -16.09 2.62 1.24
#